data_AF-A0A3P7PXL5-F1
#
_entry.id   AF-A0A3P7PXL5-F1
#
_cell.length_a   1.000
_cell.length_b   1.000
_cell.length_c   1.000
_cell.angle_alpha   90.00
_cell.angle_beta   90.00
_cell.angle_gamma   90.00
#
_symmetry.space_group_name_H-M   'P 1'
#
loop_
_entity.id
_entity.type
_entity.pdbx_description
1 polymer ?
#
loop_
_entity_poly.entity_id
_entity_poly.type
_entity_poly.pdbx_seq_one_letter_code
_entity_poly.pdbx_strand_id
1 'polypeptide(L)'
;MQLSEDELVQELTRIGGIPEDLYEDLVQRVIYDLKAVLIERVENLLHTARTNTSQNFKHAHIQMQEKIRNLYDSICVFEEGTSCFDDAVSANLKSYLLRTLCTDVAYTILSAMTGSNLSNTTSPKIRDECIANINSIDGRRSFTKLFLSLTGSDLNNFHSALLEVSAMNICSINLKLPDKKKRVELVETYASELERQLMSCEDAASGLLVALLLLIARNCNLAVHASGKFVSHLIAKVEMFQNVSANLFECLIKTQKYVILSLRQKNDELAPLMAENLKNLKDFILKK
;
A
#
# COMPACT_ATOMS: atom_id res chain seq x y z
N MET A 1 37.55 10.02 26.36
CA MET A 1 38.60 9.00 26.57
C MET A 1 39.86 9.76 26.95
N GLN A 2 40.15 9.90 28.24
CA GLN A 2 41.46 10.36 28.69
C GLN A 2 42.28 9.09 28.86
N LEU A 3 43.28 8.86 28.00
CA LEU A 3 44.35 7.95 28.40
C LEU A 3 45.10 8.63 29.53
N SER A 4 45.42 7.88 30.59
CA SER A 4 46.28 8.45 31.62
C SER A 4 47.69 8.57 31.06
N GLU A 5 48.31 9.72 31.30
CA GLU A 5 49.73 9.91 30.97
C GLU A 5 50.58 8.87 31.71
N ASP A 6 50.18 8.50 32.94
CA ASP A 6 50.80 7.46 33.75
C ASP A 6 50.85 6.09 33.06
N GLU A 7 49.75 5.64 32.43
CA GLU A 7 49.73 4.37 31.68
C GLU A 7 50.69 4.41 30.48
N LEU A 8 50.81 5.56 29.80
CA LEU A 8 51.72 5.70 28.67
C LEU A 8 53.19 5.71 29.14
N VAL A 9 53.50 6.40 30.24
CA VAL A 9 54.84 6.37 30.85
C VAL A 9 55.22 4.95 31.29
N GLN A 10 54.28 4.22 31.92
CA GLN A 10 54.50 2.82 32.30
C GLN A 10 54.82 1.95 31.08
N GLU A 11 54.10 2.13 29.98
CA GLU A 11 54.33 1.38 28.76
C GLU A 11 55.67 1.75 28.08
N LEU A 12 56.05 3.03 28.07
CA LEU A 12 57.36 3.48 27.59
C LEU A 12 58.50 2.88 28.43
N THR A 13 58.33 2.86 29.75
CA THR A 13 59.28 2.22 30.69
C THR A 13 59.37 0.72 30.42
N ARG A 14 58.25 0.07 30.11
CA ARG A 14 58.17 -1.37 29.79
C ARG A 14 58.89 -1.72 28.48
N ILE A 15 58.78 -0.87 27.46
CA ILE A 15 59.45 -1.07 26.16
C ILE A 15 60.97 -0.93 26.32
N GLY A 16 61.42 0.01 27.17
CA GLY A 16 62.83 0.25 27.43
C GLY A 16 63.60 0.83 26.23
N GLY A 17 64.84 1.26 26.46
CA GLY A 17 65.71 1.83 25.42
C GLY A 17 65.46 3.30 25.06
N ILE A 18 64.54 3.96 25.76
CA ILE A 18 64.21 5.38 25.61
C ILE A 18 64.73 6.12 26.86
N PRO A 19 65.53 7.19 26.71
CA PRO A 19 65.93 8.07 27.82
C PRO A 19 64.73 8.67 28.55
N GLU A 20 64.77 8.70 29.89
CA GLU A 20 63.67 9.19 30.74
C GLU A 20 63.30 10.65 30.46
N ASP A 21 64.27 11.47 30.05
CA ASP A 21 64.08 12.88 29.68
C ASP A 21 63.22 13.07 28.41
N LEU A 22 63.03 12.02 27.59
CA LEU A 22 62.18 12.04 26.40
C LEU A 22 60.75 11.53 26.64
N TYR A 23 60.43 11.02 27.84
CA TYR A 23 59.13 10.40 28.11
C TYR A 23 57.99 11.39 27.95
N GLU A 24 58.13 12.61 28.47
CA GLU A 24 57.10 13.64 28.39
C GLU A 24 56.77 14.00 26.93
N ASP A 25 57.79 14.25 26.10
CA ASP A 25 57.62 14.59 24.69
C ASP A 25 56.94 13.46 23.90
N LEU A 26 57.33 12.20 24.17
CA LEU A 26 56.74 11.03 23.52
C LEU A 26 55.28 10.83 23.93
N VAL A 27 54.97 10.95 25.23
CA VAL A 27 53.59 10.87 25.74
C VAL A 27 52.72 11.94 25.09
N GLN A 28 53.18 13.19 25.08
CA GLN A 28 52.46 14.29 24.43
C GLN A 28 52.24 14.02 22.94
N ARG A 29 53.27 13.51 22.25
CA ARG A 29 53.18 13.19 20.83
C ARG A 29 52.18 12.07 20.54
N VAL A 30 52.22 10.99 21.32
CA VAL A 30 51.28 9.85 21.21
C VAL A 30 49.86 10.32 21.48
N ILE A 31 49.64 11.11 22.53
CA ILE A 31 48.33 11.68 22.84
C ILE A 31 47.83 12.56 21.70
N TYR A 32 48.70 13.40 21.13
CA TYR A 32 48.36 14.28 20.01
C TYR A 32 47.96 13.47 18.76
N ASP A 33 48.81 12.53 18.34
CA ASP A 33 48.56 11.70 17.16
C ASP A 33 47.31 10.82 17.34
N LEU A 34 47.12 10.23 18.53
CA LEU A 34 45.94 9.44 18.83
C LEU A 34 44.66 10.29 18.85
N LYS A 35 44.71 11.51 19.43
CA LYS A 35 43.58 12.45 19.39
C LYS A 35 43.21 12.79 17.95
N ALA A 36 44.20 13.07 17.10
CA ALA A 36 43.97 13.37 15.69
C ALA A 36 43.29 12.19 14.96
N VAL A 37 43.81 10.98 15.10
CA VAL A 37 43.23 9.76 14.48
C VAL A 37 41.83 9.46 15.03
N LEU A 38 41.60 9.65 16.33
CA LEU A 38 40.29 9.41 16.94
C LEU A 38 39.26 10.43 16.47
N ILE A 39 39.61 11.72 16.41
CA ILE A 39 38.74 12.79 15.90
C ILE A 39 38.35 12.48 14.45
N GLU A 40 39.33 12.20 13.59
CA GLU A 40 39.09 11.85 12.19
C GLU A 40 38.18 10.62 12.06
N ARG A 41 38.39 9.59 12.89
CA ARG A 41 37.56 8.37 12.86
C ARG A 41 36.12 8.65 13.30
N VAL A 42 35.93 9.46 14.34
CA VAL A 42 34.60 9.85 14.84
C VAL A 42 33.88 10.71 13.82
N GLU A 43 34.56 11.68 13.20
CA GLU A 43 33.99 12.52 12.14
C GLU A 43 33.54 11.69 10.94
N ASN A 44 34.37 10.73 10.52
CA ASN A 44 34.02 9.78 9.45
C ASN A 44 32.80 8.92 9.81
N LEU A 45 32.73 8.38 11.03
CA LEU A 45 31.58 7.59 11.48
C LEU A 45 30.30 8.43 11.55
N LEU A 46 30.38 9.67 12.06
CA LEU A 46 29.26 10.60 12.08
C LEU A 46 28.82 10.98 10.67
N HIS A 47 29.75 11.20 9.75
CA HIS A 47 29.46 11.44 8.34
C HIS A 47 28.73 10.25 7.73
N THR A 48 29.24 9.03 7.90
CA THR A 48 28.60 7.79 7.43
C THR A 48 27.21 7.58 8.04
N ALA A 49 27.04 7.84 9.33
CA ALA A 49 25.73 7.71 9.98
C ALA A 49 24.70 8.70 9.41
N ARG A 50 25.11 9.96 9.16
CA ARG A 50 24.27 10.99 8.55
C ARG A 50 23.93 10.66 7.10
N THR A 51 24.90 10.21 6.30
CA THR A 51 24.66 9.85 4.89
C THR A 51 23.78 8.61 4.77
N ASN A 52 24.01 7.57 5.57
CA ASN A 52 23.18 6.36 5.59
C ASN A 52 21.74 6.68 6.01
N THR A 53 21.56 7.50 7.06
CA THR A 53 20.22 7.92 7.51
C THR A 53 19.50 8.70 6.39
N SER A 54 20.20 9.61 5.72
CA SER A 54 19.65 10.38 4.60
C SER A 54 19.29 9.49 3.40
N GLN A 55 20.13 8.53 3.04
CA GLN A 55 19.87 7.58 1.95
C GLN A 55 18.70 6.66 2.28
N ASN A 56 18.64 6.11 3.49
CA ASN A 56 17.54 5.26 3.94
C ASN A 56 16.21 6.02 3.95
N PHE A 57 16.21 7.26 4.43
CA PHE A 57 15.02 8.12 4.40
C PHE A 57 14.56 8.39 2.96
N LYS A 58 15.49 8.72 2.06
CA LYS A 58 15.18 8.92 0.63
C LYS A 58 14.59 7.66 0.00
N HIS A 59 15.17 6.49 0.28
CA HIS A 59 14.68 5.24 -0.27
C HIS A 59 13.28 4.89 0.25
N ALA A 60 13.06 5.01 1.56
CA ALA A 60 11.75 4.81 2.18
C ALA A 60 10.70 5.78 1.61
N HIS A 61 11.08 7.04 1.38
CA HIS A 61 10.20 8.04 0.77
C HIS A 61 9.85 7.69 -0.69
N ILE A 62 10.81 7.20 -1.49
CA ILE A 62 10.56 6.76 -2.87
C ILE A 62 9.59 5.58 -2.88
N GLN A 63 9.82 4.55 -2.06
CA GLN A 63 8.93 3.38 -1.97
C GLN A 63 7.51 3.77 -1.52
N MET A 64 7.41 4.70 -0.56
CA MET A 64 6.14 5.27 -0.13
C MET A 64 5.42 5.96 -1.31
N GLN A 65 6.12 6.82 -2.06
CA GLN A 65 5.54 7.49 -3.22
C GLN A 65 5.05 6.50 -4.29
N GLU A 66 5.82 5.46 -4.59
CA GLU A 66 5.42 4.42 -5.54
C GLU A 66 4.16 3.69 -5.07
N LYS A 67 4.11 3.29 -3.79
CA LYS A 67 2.92 2.66 -3.21
C LYS A 67 1.68 3.54 -3.35
N ILE A 68 1.79 4.82 -3.03
CA ILE A 68 0.66 5.77 -3.10
C ILE A 68 0.23 5.99 -4.55
N ARG A 69 1.17 6.14 -5.49
CA ARG A 69 0.89 6.28 -6.92
C ARG A 69 0.16 5.06 -7.47
N ASN A 70 0.63 3.84 -7.15
CA ASN A 70 -0.01 2.60 -7.60
C ASN A 70 -1.44 2.46 -7.06
N LEU A 71 -1.67 2.84 -5.80
CA LEU A 71 -3.02 2.83 -5.23
C LEU A 71 -3.92 3.89 -5.88
N TYR A 72 -3.38 5.08 -6.17
CA TYR A 72 -4.12 6.14 -6.87
C TYR A 72 -4.50 5.73 -8.29
N ASP A 73 -3.56 5.15 -9.05
CA ASP A 73 -3.81 4.59 -10.38
C ASP A 73 -4.93 3.54 -10.33
N SER A 74 -4.90 2.67 -9.33
CA SER A 74 -5.94 1.67 -9.09
C SER A 74 -7.31 2.32 -8.82
N ILE A 75 -7.37 3.34 -7.96
CA ILE A 75 -8.60 4.10 -7.69
C ILE A 75 -9.16 4.68 -8.99
N CYS A 76 -8.32 5.29 -9.83
CA CYS A 76 -8.74 5.91 -11.09
C CYS A 76 -9.35 4.91 -12.08
N VAL A 77 -8.83 3.68 -12.20
CA VAL A 77 -9.41 2.66 -13.09
C VAL A 77 -10.65 2.01 -12.48
N PHE A 78 -10.70 1.85 -11.16
CA PHE A 78 -11.89 1.31 -10.49
C PHE A 78 -13.06 2.29 -10.51
N GLU A 79 -12.79 3.58 -10.39
CA GLU A 79 -13.81 4.62 -10.56
C GLU A 79 -14.39 4.58 -11.98
N GLU A 80 -13.55 4.49 -13.01
CA GLU A 80 -14.00 4.37 -14.39
C GLU A 80 -14.87 3.13 -14.59
N GLY A 81 -14.49 1.99 -14.01
CA GLY A 81 -15.27 0.74 -14.08
C GLY A 81 -16.64 0.81 -13.43
N THR A 82 -16.91 1.79 -12.56
CA THR A 82 -18.27 2.00 -12.02
C THR A 82 -19.27 2.46 -13.10
N SER A 83 -18.79 2.98 -14.24
CA SER A 83 -19.64 3.38 -15.37
C SER A 83 -20.24 2.20 -16.15
N CYS A 84 -19.79 0.97 -15.88
CA CYS A 84 -20.38 -0.25 -16.45
C CYS A 84 -21.81 -0.53 -15.98
N PHE A 85 -22.25 0.11 -14.91
CA PHE A 85 -23.49 -0.17 -14.20
C PHE A 85 -24.43 1.03 -14.24
N ASP A 86 -25.70 0.81 -13.91
CA ASP A 86 -26.66 1.89 -13.70
C ASP A 86 -26.24 2.84 -12.58
N ASP A 87 -26.87 4.02 -12.54
CA ASP A 87 -26.52 5.10 -11.61
C ASP A 87 -26.58 4.67 -10.13
N ALA A 88 -27.53 3.81 -9.76
CA ALA A 88 -27.69 3.37 -8.37
C ALA A 88 -26.56 2.43 -7.94
N VAL A 89 -26.21 1.46 -8.78
CA VAL A 89 -25.11 0.54 -8.52
C VAL A 89 -23.77 1.28 -8.61
N SER A 90 -23.62 2.17 -9.59
CA SER A 90 -22.44 3.02 -9.75
C SER A 90 -22.17 3.85 -8.50
N ALA A 91 -23.19 4.54 -7.96
CA ALA A 91 -23.07 5.31 -6.73
C ALA A 91 -22.65 4.44 -5.53
N ASN A 92 -23.21 3.23 -5.41
CA ASN A 92 -22.85 2.29 -4.35
C ASN A 92 -21.42 1.77 -4.47
N LEU A 93 -20.93 1.51 -5.69
CA LEU A 93 -19.55 1.12 -5.96
C LEU A 93 -18.57 2.25 -5.63
N LYS A 94 -18.87 3.50 -6.03
CA LYS A 94 -18.07 4.68 -5.67
C LYS A 94 -18.00 4.87 -4.15
N SER A 95 -19.13 4.72 -3.47
CA SER A 95 -19.20 4.77 -2.01
C SER A 95 -18.40 3.63 -1.35
N TYR A 96 -18.35 2.45 -1.97
CA TYR A 96 -17.52 1.35 -1.51
C TYR A 96 -16.03 1.63 -1.72
N LEU A 97 -15.64 2.19 -2.87
CA LEU A 97 -14.28 2.61 -3.18
C LEU A 97 -13.74 3.65 -2.18
N LEU A 98 -14.58 4.64 -1.82
CA LEU A 98 -14.27 5.64 -0.79
C LEU A 98 -13.92 5.00 0.56
N ARG A 99 -14.75 4.04 1.00
CA ARG A 99 -14.59 3.36 2.30
C ARG A 99 -13.50 2.30 2.34
N THR A 100 -12.90 1.97 1.20
CA THR A 100 -11.87 0.93 1.09
C THR A 100 -10.57 1.56 0.60
N LEU A 101 -10.26 1.49 -0.70
CA LEU A 101 -8.98 1.91 -1.24
C LEU A 101 -8.67 3.39 -1.00
N CYS A 102 -9.64 4.29 -1.12
CA CYS A 102 -9.42 5.71 -0.82
C CYS A 102 -9.06 5.94 0.65
N THR A 103 -9.73 5.22 1.56
CA THR A 103 -9.43 5.25 2.99
C THR A 103 -8.02 4.69 3.26
N ASP A 104 -7.66 3.57 2.64
CA ASP A 104 -6.34 2.95 2.78
C ASP A 104 -5.22 3.87 2.28
N VAL A 105 -5.44 4.59 1.18
CA VAL A 105 -4.51 5.60 0.68
C VAL A 105 -4.35 6.74 1.68
N ALA A 106 -5.46 7.29 2.19
CA ALA A 106 -5.40 8.39 3.14
C ALA A 106 -4.63 8.02 4.42
N TYR A 107 -4.87 6.83 4.98
CA TYR A 107 -4.12 6.33 6.12
C TYR A 107 -2.66 6.02 5.80
N THR A 108 -2.36 5.50 4.60
CA THR A 108 -0.98 5.25 4.16
C THR A 108 -0.18 6.55 4.09
N ILE A 109 -0.77 7.61 3.53
CA ILE A 109 -0.11 8.92 3.42
C ILE A 109 0.06 9.54 4.81
N LEU A 110 -0.97 9.50 5.66
CA LEU A 110 -0.88 10.05 7.02
C LEU A 110 0.17 9.30 7.86
N SER A 111 0.18 7.98 7.79
CA SER A 111 1.16 7.12 8.48
C SER A 111 2.58 7.54 8.15
N ALA A 112 2.87 7.69 6.86
CA ALA A 112 4.21 8.02 6.43
C ALA A 112 4.58 9.50 6.66
N MET A 113 3.61 10.43 6.64
CA MET A 113 3.84 11.82 7.04
C MET A 113 4.17 11.95 8.53
N THR A 114 3.57 11.12 9.38
CA THR A 114 3.70 11.20 10.85
C THR A 114 4.66 10.18 11.44
N GLY A 115 5.24 9.28 10.63
CA GLY A 115 6.03 8.15 11.10
C GLY A 115 5.23 7.15 11.95
N SER A 116 3.90 7.18 11.88
CA SER A 116 3.00 6.33 12.65
C SER A 116 2.59 5.09 11.85
N ASN A 117 2.11 4.04 12.52
CA ASN A 117 1.55 2.86 11.87
C ASN A 117 0.01 2.89 11.95
N LEU A 118 -0.62 3.61 11.03
CA LEU A 118 -2.08 3.77 10.98
C LEU A 118 -2.69 2.89 9.88
N SER A 119 -3.94 2.52 10.08
CA SER A 119 -4.74 1.74 9.14
C SER A 119 -6.21 2.15 9.20
N ASN A 120 -7.03 1.62 8.30
CA ASN A 120 -8.48 1.84 8.28
C ASN A 120 -9.20 1.40 9.57
N THR A 121 -8.57 0.58 10.42
CA THR A 121 -9.08 0.19 11.75
C THR A 121 -8.73 1.18 12.86
N THR A 122 -7.90 2.19 12.56
CA THR A 122 -7.48 3.20 13.53
C THR A 122 -8.66 4.07 13.94
N SER A 123 -8.78 4.32 15.25
CA SER A 123 -9.85 5.17 15.76
C SER A 123 -9.75 6.61 15.21
N PRO A 124 -10.87 7.29 14.94
CA PRO A 124 -10.87 8.69 14.53
C PRO A 124 -10.09 9.60 15.48
N LYS A 125 -10.12 9.33 16.79
CA LYS A 125 -9.39 10.10 17.80
C LYS A 125 -7.88 10.04 17.60
N ILE A 126 -7.31 8.84 17.44
CA ILE A 126 -5.86 8.67 17.21
C ILE A 126 -5.47 9.31 15.88
N ARG A 127 -6.29 9.14 14.83
CA ARG A 127 -6.07 9.79 13.55
C ARG A 127 -6.01 11.32 13.70
N ASP A 128 -6.97 11.91 14.41
CA ASP A 128 -7.06 13.36 14.57
C ASP A 128 -5.90 13.92 15.42
N GLU A 129 -5.44 13.17 16.43
CA GLU A 129 -4.21 13.47 17.18
C GLU A 129 -2.97 13.43 16.28
N CYS A 130 -2.83 12.42 15.41
CA CYS A 130 -1.76 12.36 14.42
C CYS A 130 -1.78 13.57 13.45
N ILE A 131 -2.97 13.98 13.00
CA ILE A 131 -3.12 15.18 12.17
C ILE A 131 -2.71 16.42 12.96
N ALA A 132 -3.12 16.57 14.22
CA ALA A 132 -2.75 17.70 15.07
C ALA A 132 -1.23 17.85 15.27
N ASN A 133 -0.49 16.74 15.24
CA ASN A 133 0.97 16.70 15.39
C ASN A 133 1.74 17.03 14.09
N ILE A 134 1.06 17.26 12.97
CA ILE A 134 1.73 17.73 11.75
C ILE A 134 2.21 19.17 11.96
N ASN A 135 3.51 19.40 11.77
CA ASN A 135 4.16 20.70 12.05
C ASN A 135 3.55 21.87 11.25
N SER A 136 3.19 21.68 9.98
CA SER A 136 2.66 22.73 9.12
C SER A 136 1.15 22.91 9.25
N ILE A 137 0.68 24.17 9.33
CA ILE A 137 -0.75 24.52 9.37
C ILE A 137 -1.46 24.02 8.11
N ASP A 138 -0.85 24.25 6.94
CA ASP A 138 -1.39 23.81 5.65
C ASP A 138 -1.50 22.28 5.59
N GLY A 139 -0.49 21.56 6.09
CA GLY A 139 -0.53 20.11 6.22
C GLY A 139 -1.74 19.65 7.04
N ARG A 140 -1.92 20.21 8.24
CA ARG A 140 -3.08 19.89 9.10
C ARG A 140 -4.41 20.11 8.40
N ARG A 141 -4.56 21.24 7.72
CA ARG A 141 -5.78 21.59 6.97
C ARG A 141 -6.05 20.60 5.83
N SER A 142 -5.04 20.32 5.01
CA SER A 142 -5.16 19.41 3.87
C SER A 142 -5.49 17.98 4.30
N PHE A 143 -4.85 17.46 5.35
CA PHE A 143 -5.19 16.14 5.88
C PHE A 143 -6.60 16.09 6.49
N THR A 144 -7.00 17.12 7.22
CA THR A 144 -8.38 17.22 7.74
C THR A 144 -9.39 17.17 6.59
N LYS A 145 -9.14 17.94 5.52
CA LYS A 145 -9.98 17.94 4.31
C LYS A 145 -10.01 16.57 3.64
N LEU A 146 -8.86 15.89 3.53
CA LEU A 146 -8.76 14.55 2.96
C LEU A 146 -9.65 13.56 3.72
N PHE A 147 -9.56 13.50 5.05
CA PHE A 147 -10.38 12.57 5.83
C PHE A 147 -11.86 12.95 5.86
N LEU A 148 -12.20 14.24 5.78
CA LEU A 148 -13.59 14.68 5.60
C LEU A 148 -14.15 14.20 4.26
N SER A 149 -13.36 14.24 3.18
CA SER A 149 -13.82 13.78 1.85
C SER A 149 -14.23 12.31 1.81
N LEU A 150 -13.67 11.47 2.69
CA LEU A 150 -14.00 10.04 2.80
C LEU A 150 -15.39 9.78 3.41
N THR A 151 -15.96 10.77 4.11
CA THR A 151 -17.30 10.67 4.71
C THR A 151 -18.43 10.98 3.72
N GLY A 152 -18.09 11.60 2.59
CA GLY A 152 -19.04 11.92 1.53
C GLY A 152 -19.29 10.75 0.57
N SER A 153 -19.89 11.09 -0.57
CA SER A 153 -20.18 10.16 -1.67
C SER A 153 -19.54 10.58 -3.00
N ASP A 154 -18.78 11.67 -3.00
CA ASP A 154 -18.21 12.26 -4.21
C ASP A 154 -16.69 12.04 -4.28
N LEU A 155 -16.26 11.23 -5.23
CA LEU A 155 -14.85 10.96 -5.49
C LEU A 155 -14.09 12.19 -5.97
N ASN A 156 -14.74 13.18 -6.60
CA ASN A 156 -14.05 14.40 -7.02
C ASN A 156 -13.53 15.20 -5.83
N ASN A 157 -14.29 15.22 -4.73
CA ASN A 157 -13.87 15.85 -3.48
C ASN A 157 -12.66 15.12 -2.88
N PHE A 158 -12.64 13.78 -2.97
CA PHE A 158 -11.49 12.98 -2.54
C PHE A 158 -10.26 13.27 -3.39
N HIS A 159 -10.37 13.24 -4.72
CA HIS A 159 -9.26 13.52 -5.63
C HIS A 159 -8.66 14.91 -5.39
N SER A 160 -9.53 15.92 -5.24
CA SER A 160 -9.11 17.29 -4.96
C SER A 160 -8.34 17.39 -3.64
N ALA A 161 -8.85 16.76 -2.57
CA ALA A 161 -8.19 16.77 -1.27
C ALA A 161 -6.89 15.95 -1.26
N LEU A 162 -6.83 14.85 -2.02
CA LEU A 162 -5.65 14.02 -2.16
C LEU A 162 -4.54 14.76 -2.93
N LEU A 163 -4.88 15.51 -3.98
CA LEU A 163 -3.95 16.34 -4.72
C LEU A 163 -3.37 17.46 -3.85
N GLU A 164 -4.18 18.05 -2.96
CA GLU A 164 -3.71 19.04 -1.99
C GLU A 164 -2.66 18.43 -1.04
N VAL A 165 -2.94 17.28 -0.42
CA VAL A 165 -1.96 16.60 0.46
C VAL A 165 -0.70 16.18 -0.31
N SER A 166 -0.84 15.84 -1.59
CA SER A 166 0.26 15.40 -2.44
C SER A 166 1.19 16.54 -2.88
N ALA A 167 0.79 17.80 -2.68
CA ALA A 167 1.57 18.97 -3.07
C ALA A 167 3.01 18.95 -2.53
N MET A 168 3.91 19.65 -3.24
CA MET A 168 5.35 19.68 -2.95
C MET A 168 5.67 20.19 -1.54
N ASN A 169 4.90 21.16 -1.04
CA ASN A 169 5.06 21.72 0.30
C ASN A 169 4.45 20.87 1.42
N ILE A 170 3.80 19.74 1.12
CA ILE A 170 3.18 18.85 2.11
C ILE A 170 3.84 17.47 2.10
N CYS A 171 3.50 16.61 1.13
CA CYS A 171 4.08 15.26 1.04
C CYS A 171 5.01 15.04 -0.15
N SER A 172 5.12 15.99 -1.09
CA SER A 172 5.98 15.84 -2.29
C SER A 172 5.69 14.60 -3.13
N ILE A 173 4.41 14.24 -3.27
CA ILE A 173 3.97 13.10 -4.07
C ILE A 173 3.46 13.61 -5.41
N ASN A 174 4.14 13.25 -6.49
CA ASN A 174 3.63 13.57 -7.84
C ASN A 174 2.53 12.57 -8.21
N LEU A 175 1.27 12.96 -8.04
CA LEU A 175 0.11 12.22 -8.52
C LEU A 175 -0.31 12.76 -9.89
N LYS A 176 -0.51 11.86 -10.85
CA LYS A 176 -1.01 12.17 -12.18
C LYS A 176 -2.12 11.19 -12.50
N LEU A 177 -3.16 11.68 -13.20
CA LEU A 177 -4.16 10.77 -13.75
C LEU A 177 -3.46 9.82 -14.73
N PRO A 178 -3.74 8.51 -14.68
CA PRO A 178 -3.21 7.59 -15.67
C PRO A 178 -3.83 7.92 -17.03
N ASP A 179 -2.97 8.01 -18.05
CA ASP A 179 -3.39 8.21 -19.42
C ASP A 179 -4.07 6.94 -19.98
N LYS A 180 -4.60 7.04 -21.20
CA LYS A 180 -5.31 5.92 -21.85
C LYS A 180 -4.44 4.66 -21.96
N LYS A 181 -3.16 4.80 -22.26
CA LYS A 181 -2.24 3.65 -22.41
C LYS A 181 -2.02 2.98 -21.05
N LYS A 182 -1.73 3.78 -20.03
CA LYS A 182 -1.51 3.29 -18.67
C LYS A 182 -2.76 2.63 -18.10
N ARG A 183 -3.96 3.16 -18.39
CA ARG A 183 -5.23 2.55 -17.99
C ARG A 183 -5.41 1.15 -18.58
N VAL A 184 -5.11 0.96 -19.86
CA VAL A 184 -5.15 -0.36 -20.51
C VAL A 184 -4.18 -1.32 -19.82
N GLU A 185 -2.92 -0.92 -19.61
CA GLU A 185 -1.92 -1.76 -18.93
C GLU A 185 -2.35 -2.13 -17.50
N LEU A 186 -2.98 -1.21 -16.76
CA LEU A 186 -3.50 -1.45 -15.41
C LEU A 186 -4.64 -2.47 -15.41
N VAL A 187 -5.57 -2.39 -16.37
CA VAL A 187 -6.68 -3.35 -16.49
C VAL A 187 -6.17 -4.72 -16.91
N GLU A 188 -5.20 -4.81 -17.83
CA GLU A 188 -4.57 -6.07 -18.23
C GLU A 188 -3.82 -6.73 -17.05
N THR A 189 -3.09 -5.94 -16.27
CA THR A 189 -2.42 -6.41 -15.05
C THR A 189 -3.44 -6.91 -14.02
N TYR A 190 -4.52 -6.16 -13.82
CA TYR A 190 -5.62 -6.53 -12.93
C TYR A 190 -6.29 -7.85 -13.38
N ALA A 191 -6.60 -8.01 -14.67
CA ALA A 191 -7.16 -9.23 -15.20
C ALA A 191 -6.22 -10.45 -15.01
N SER A 192 -4.93 -10.25 -15.25
CA SER A 192 -3.91 -11.30 -15.05
C SER A 192 -3.79 -11.72 -13.58
N GLU A 193 -3.89 -10.76 -12.65
CA GLU A 193 -3.87 -11.01 -11.23
C GLU A 193 -5.15 -11.73 -10.75
N LEU A 194 -6.33 -11.35 -11.26
CA LEU A 194 -7.58 -12.06 -10.99
C LEU A 194 -7.55 -13.50 -11.53
N GLU A 195 -6.97 -13.71 -12.70
CA GLU A 195 -6.78 -15.05 -13.26
C GLU A 195 -5.91 -15.93 -12.35
N ARG A 196 -4.81 -15.36 -11.86
CA ARG A 196 -3.95 -16.03 -10.87
C ARG A 196 -4.69 -16.35 -9.57
N GLN A 197 -5.45 -15.39 -9.05
CA GLN A 197 -6.28 -15.59 -7.86
C GLN A 197 -7.33 -16.69 -8.08
N LEU A 198 -8.02 -16.69 -9.23
CA LEU A 198 -9.03 -17.68 -9.56
C LEU A 198 -8.41 -19.09 -9.67
N MET A 199 -7.23 -19.21 -10.27
CA MET A 199 -6.51 -20.48 -10.35
C MET A 199 -6.28 -21.10 -8.97
N SER A 200 -5.76 -20.33 -8.01
CA SER A 200 -5.44 -20.82 -6.67
C SER A 200 -6.58 -20.74 -5.65
N CYS A 201 -7.74 -20.18 -6.00
CA CYS A 201 -8.84 -19.99 -5.07
C CYS A 201 -9.53 -21.31 -4.70
N GLU A 202 -9.70 -21.59 -3.42
CA GLU A 202 -10.41 -22.79 -2.93
C GLU A 202 -11.80 -22.44 -2.36
N ASP A 203 -11.99 -21.21 -1.90
CA ASP A 203 -13.26 -20.71 -1.38
C ASP A 203 -14.21 -20.32 -2.51
N ALA A 204 -15.37 -20.96 -2.60
CA ALA A 204 -16.32 -20.71 -3.69
C ALA A 204 -16.94 -19.31 -3.66
N ALA A 205 -17.06 -18.66 -2.50
CA ALA A 205 -17.60 -17.30 -2.42
C ALA A 205 -16.61 -16.28 -3.02
N SER A 206 -15.33 -16.37 -2.62
CA SER A 206 -14.24 -15.58 -3.17
C SER A 206 -14.02 -15.89 -4.64
N GLY A 207 -14.02 -17.18 -5.01
CA GLY A 207 -13.86 -17.64 -6.38
C GLY A 207 -14.96 -17.14 -7.31
N LEU A 208 -16.21 -17.11 -6.86
CA LEU A 208 -17.32 -16.51 -7.61
C LEU A 208 -17.10 -15.01 -7.85
N LEU A 209 -16.72 -14.26 -6.82
CA LEU A 209 -16.45 -12.83 -6.96
C LEU A 209 -15.30 -12.58 -7.94
N VAL A 210 -14.17 -13.28 -7.77
CA VAL A 210 -12.99 -13.15 -8.66
C VAL A 210 -13.35 -13.52 -10.09
N ALA A 211 -14.11 -14.60 -10.30
CA ALA A 211 -14.59 -15.02 -11.62
C ALA A 211 -15.43 -13.93 -12.31
N LEU A 212 -16.38 -13.33 -11.58
CA LEU A 212 -17.23 -12.26 -12.12
C LEU A 212 -16.42 -11.00 -12.47
N LEU A 213 -15.49 -10.61 -11.59
CA LEU A 213 -14.59 -9.48 -11.85
C LEU A 213 -13.70 -9.72 -13.07
N LEU A 214 -13.19 -10.95 -13.24
CA LEU A 214 -12.35 -11.33 -14.38
C LEU A 214 -13.14 -11.30 -15.69
N LEU A 215 -14.38 -11.81 -15.68
CA LEU A 215 -15.27 -11.77 -16.83
C LEU A 215 -15.59 -10.33 -17.24
N ILE A 216 -15.83 -9.44 -16.29
CA ILE A 216 -16.05 -8.00 -16.57
C ILE A 216 -14.78 -7.36 -17.12
N ALA A 217 -13.62 -7.62 -16.51
CA ALA A 217 -12.35 -7.06 -16.98
C ALA A 217 -12.06 -7.44 -18.44
N ARG A 218 -12.26 -8.71 -18.80
CA ARG A 218 -12.03 -9.22 -20.16
C ARG A 218 -13.06 -8.73 -21.19
N ASN A 219 -14.31 -8.52 -20.78
CA ASN A 219 -15.40 -8.14 -21.71
C ASN A 219 -15.59 -6.64 -21.86
N CYS A 220 -15.30 -5.87 -20.82
CA CYS A 220 -15.50 -4.42 -20.81
C CYS A 220 -14.19 -3.64 -20.91
N ASN A 221 -13.03 -4.30 -20.78
CA ASN A 221 -11.73 -3.63 -20.63
C ASN A 221 -11.73 -2.60 -19.49
N LEU A 222 -12.42 -2.95 -18.39
CA LEU A 222 -12.60 -2.09 -17.22
C LEU A 222 -12.42 -2.89 -15.93
N ALA A 223 -11.76 -2.30 -14.94
CA ALA A 223 -11.54 -2.91 -13.64
C ALA A 223 -12.64 -2.48 -12.65
N VAL A 224 -13.13 -3.41 -11.83
CA VAL A 224 -14.20 -3.12 -10.85
C VAL A 224 -13.75 -3.49 -9.45
N HIS A 225 -13.85 -2.55 -8.50
CA HIS A 225 -13.61 -2.84 -7.08
C HIS A 225 -14.92 -3.12 -6.36
N ALA A 226 -15.14 -4.37 -5.95
CA ALA A 226 -16.38 -4.82 -5.35
C ALA A 226 -16.17 -5.86 -4.24
N SER A 227 -17.14 -5.98 -3.35
CA SER A 227 -17.29 -7.06 -2.36
C SER A 227 -18.50 -7.95 -2.69
N GLY A 228 -18.67 -9.05 -1.93
CA GLY A 228 -19.75 -10.02 -2.11
C GLY A 228 -21.17 -9.43 -2.18
N LYS A 229 -21.41 -8.26 -1.59
CA LYS A 229 -22.70 -7.54 -1.67
C LYS A 229 -23.11 -7.11 -3.07
N PHE A 230 -22.15 -7.01 -4.00
CA PHE A 230 -22.41 -6.63 -5.40
C PHE A 230 -22.60 -7.83 -6.33
N VAL A 231 -22.40 -9.07 -5.85
CA VAL A 231 -22.40 -10.28 -6.71
C VAL A 231 -23.65 -10.38 -7.59
N SER A 232 -24.84 -10.08 -7.07
CA SER A 232 -26.07 -10.08 -7.88
C SER A 232 -26.02 -9.10 -9.06
N HIS A 233 -25.47 -7.90 -8.85
CA HIS A 233 -25.33 -6.88 -9.89
C HIS A 233 -24.23 -7.26 -10.89
N LEU A 234 -23.15 -7.88 -10.42
CA LEU A 234 -22.08 -8.38 -11.28
C LEU A 234 -22.57 -9.51 -12.19
N ILE A 235 -23.37 -10.44 -11.65
CA ILE A 235 -24.01 -11.51 -12.44
C ILE A 235 -24.92 -10.92 -13.51
N ALA A 236 -25.78 -9.98 -13.15
CA ALA A 236 -26.67 -9.31 -14.11
C ALA A 236 -25.88 -8.63 -15.23
N LYS A 237 -24.72 -8.02 -14.92
CA LYS A 237 -23.84 -7.43 -15.94
C LYS A 237 -23.23 -8.50 -16.85
N VAL A 238 -22.78 -9.61 -16.29
CA VAL A 238 -22.15 -10.72 -17.02
C VAL A 238 -23.14 -11.44 -17.95
N GLU A 239 -24.42 -11.53 -17.57
CA GLU A 239 -25.50 -12.07 -18.41
C GLU A 239 -25.60 -11.35 -19.77
N MET A 240 -25.28 -10.06 -19.81
CA MET A 240 -25.35 -9.25 -21.03
C MET A 240 -24.22 -9.53 -22.03
N PHE A 241 -23.19 -10.30 -21.65
CA PHE A 241 -22.03 -10.55 -22.50
C PHE A 241 -22.29 -11.67 -23.50
N GLN A 242 -22.05 -11.40 -24.79
CA GLN A 242 -22.32 -12.36 -25.87
C GLN A 242 -21.46 -13.63 -25.81
N ASN A 243 -20.30 -13.58 -25.15
CA ASN A 243 -19.37 -14.71 -25.06
C ASN A 243 -19.58 -15.59 -23.82
N VAL A 244 -20.58 -15.27 -22.99
CA VAL A 244 -20.94 -16.07 -21.82
C VAL A 244 -21.92 -17.13 -22.26
N SER A 245 -21.50 -18.40 -22.20
CA SER A 245 -22.36 -19.53 -22.55
C SER A 245 -23.45 -19.74 -21.49
N ALA A 246 -24.58 -20.34 -21.91
CA ALA A 246 -25.66 -20.70 -20.98
C ALA A 246 -25.18 -21.57 -19.82
N ASN A 247 -24.26 -22.51 -20.09
CA ASN A 247 -23.68 -23.39 -19.07
C ASN A 247 -22.84 -22.61 -18.04
N LEU A 248 -22.02 -21.66 -18.50
CA LEU A 248 -21.25 -20.80 -17.61
C LEU A 248 -22.19 -19.94 -16.76
N PHE A 249 -23.21 -19.33 -17.38
CA PHE A 249 -24.17 -18.51 -16.67
C PHE A 249 -24.95 -19.29 -15.61
N GLU A 250 -25.43 -20.49 -15.96
CA GLU A 250 -26.11 -21.39 -15.01
C GLU A 250 -25.18 -21.76 -13.84
N CYS A 251 -23.90 -22.01 -14.11
CA CYS A 251 -22.91 -22.29 -13.08
C CYS A 251 -22.70 -21.10 -12.13
N LEU A 252 -22.65 -19.86 -12.64
CA LEU A 252 -22.56 -18.64 -11.82
C LEU A 252 -23.77 -18.51 -10.88
N ILE A 253 -24.99 -18.68 -11.41
CA ILE A 253 -26.24 -18.60 -10.64
C ILE A 253 -26.31 -19.71 -9.56
N LYS A 254 -25.97 -20.95 -9.92
CA LYS A 254 -25.92 -22.07 -8.97
C LYS A 254 -24.93 -21.81 -7.85
N THR A 255 -23.73 -21.32 -8.18
CA THR A 255 -22.69 -20.97 -7.19
C THR A 255 -23.19 -19.89 -6.25
N GLN A 256 -23.80 -18.82 -6.78
CA GLN A 256 -24.39 -17.75 -5.96
C GLN A 256 -25.44 -18.29 -4.99
N LYS A 257 -26.35 -19.15 -5.48
CA LYS A 257 -27.39 -19.76 -4.66
C LYS A 257 -26.79 -20.57 -3.50
N TYR A 258 -25.79 -21.40 -3.76
CA TYR A 258 -25.14 -22.20 -2.72
C TYR A 258 -24.39 -21.34 -1.70
N VAL A 259 -23.67 -20.30 -2.14
CA VAL A 259 -23.02 -19.34 -1.24
C VAL A 259 -24.02 -18.66 -0.32
N ILE A 260 -25.16 -18.18 -0.85
CA ILE A 260 -26.20 -17.53 -0.05
C ILE A 260 -26.84 -18.51 0.94
N LEU A 261 -27.12 -19.75 0.52
CA LEU A 261 -27.70 -20.77 1.40
C LEU A 261 -26.74 -21.16 2.52
N SER A 262 -25.46 -21.37 2.21
CA SER A 262 -24.41 -21.69 3.19
C SER A 262 -24.28 -20.58 4.23
N LEU A 263 -24.21 -19.30 3.82
CA LEU A 263 -24.10 -18.17 4.74
C LEU A 263 -25.32 -17.99 5.66
N ARG A 264 -26.52 -18.30 5.17
CA ARG A 264 -27.77 -18.12 5.95
C ARG A 264 -28.05 -19.30 6.87
N GLN A 265 -27.77 -20.52 6.43
CA GLN A 265 -28.18 -21.75 7.11
C GLN A 265 -27.02 -22.43 7.85
N LYS A 266 -25.77 -21.99 7.65
CA LYS A 266 -24.56 -22.68 8.13
C LYS A 266 -24.58 -24.17 7.75
N ASN A 267 -24.98 -24.44 6.51
CA ASN A 267 -25.15 -25.80 6.02
C ASN A 267 -23.85 -26.30 5.40
N ASP A 268 -23.08 -27.05 6.18
CA ASP A 268 -21.79 -27.63 5.78
C ASP A 268 -21.94 -28.69 4.66
N GLU A 269 -23.14 -29.25 4.45
CA GLU A 269 -23.40 -30.22 3.37
C GLU A 269 -23.29 -29.59 1.97
N LEU A 270 -23.33 -28.25 1.88
CA LEU A 270 -23.16 -27.53 0.61
C LEU A 270 -21.70 -27.38 0.18
N ALA A 271 -20.73 -27.60 1.09
CA ALA A 271 -19.31 -27.46 0.80
C ALA A 271 -18.84 -28.26 -0.44
N PRO A 272 -19.15 -29.56 -0.59
CA PRO A 272 -18.75 -30.32 -1.80
C PRO A 272 -19.37 -29.76 -3.08
N LEU A 273 -20.65 -29.36 -3.05
CA LEU A 273 -21.34 -28.77 -4.21
C LEU A 273 -20.76 -27.42 -4.60
N MET A 274 -20.34 -26.62 -3.61
CA MET A 274 -19.66 -25.34 -3.81
C MET A 274 -18.27 -25.54 -4.43
N ALA A 275 -17.50 -26.50 -3.93
CA ALA A 275 -16.19 -26.84 -4.48
C ALA A 275 -16.27 -27.37 -5.92
N GLU A 276 -17.25 -28.22 -6.22
CA GLU A 276 -17.50 -28.73 -7.57
C GLU A 276 -17.87 -27.59 -8.54
N ASN A 277 -18.80 -26.71 -8.14
CA ASN A 277 -19.16 -25.56 -8.97
C ASN A 277 -18.00 -24.60 -9.18
N LEU A 278 -17.18 -24.35 -8.16
CA LEU A 278 -15.98 -23.52 -8.32
C LEU A 278 -15.03 -24.15 -9.35
N LYS A 279 -14.82 -25.46 -9.32
CA LYS A 279 -14.02 -26.16 -10.32
C LYS A 279 -14.62 -26.00 -11.73
N ASN A 280 -15.93 -26.13 -11.88
CA ASN A 280 -16.61 -25.93 -13.15
C ASN A 280 -16.45 -24.47 -13.65
N LEU A 281 -16.58 -23.47 -12.78
CA LEU A 281 -16.32 -22.07 -13.12
C LEU A 281 -14.89 -21.85 -13.63
N LYS A 282 -13.89 -22.41 -12.94
CA LYS A 282 -12.49 -22.36 -13.38
C LYS A 282 -12.33 -22.97 -14.76
N ASP A 283 -12.92 -24.15 -14.98
CA ASP A 283 -12.85 -24.85 -16.26
C ASP A 283 -13.49 -24.04 -17.40
N PHE A 284 -14.61 -23.37 -17.17
CA PHE A 284 -15.24 -22.52 -18.18
C PHE A 284 -14.48 -21.23 -18.48
N ILE A 285 -13.80 -20.64 -17.49
CA ILE A 285 -13.20 -19.30 -17.60
C ILE A 285 -11.71 -19.35 -17.99
N LEU A 286 -10.98 -20.35 -17.51
CA LEU A 286 -9.53 -20.45 -17.64
C LEU A 286 -9.08 -21.37 -18.78
N LYS A 287 -9.89 -22.36 -19.17
CA LYS A 287 -9.57 -23.19 -20.36
C LYS A 287 -10.00 -22.44 -21.62
N LYS A 288 -9.14 -21.54 -22.08
CA LYS A 288 -9.12 -21.06 -23.46
C LYS A 288 -7.79 -21.43 -24.10
#